data_AF-A0A954XPW3-F1
#
_entry.id   AF-A0A954XPW3-F1
#
_cell.length_a   1.000
_cell.length_b   1.000
_cell.length_c   1.000
_cell.angle_alpha   90.00
_cell.angle_beta   90.00
_cell.angle_gamma   90.00
#
_symmetry.space_group_name_H-M   'P 1'
#
loop_
_entity.id
_entity.type
_entity.pdbx_description
1 polymer ?
#
loop_
_entity_poly.entity_id
_entity_poly.type
_entity_poly.pdbx_seq_one_letter_code
_entity_poly.pdbx_strand_id
1 'polypeptide(L)'
;MISTLLSPTQTQFYREFLMGRGRFDPKDFGVDLSREDFADKMVECFAEIYRDTWTMDELLLHPREAAMFCDNVRRKYHYFDVPDDVILRVILARRKNPSP
;
A
#
# COMPACT_ATOMS: atom_id res chain seq x y z
N MET A 1 -33.83 -6.02 -23.11
CA MET A 1 -32.71 -5.10 -22.83
C MET A 1 -32.15 -5.44 -21.46
N ILE A 2 -31.09 -6.24 -21.40
CA ILE A 2 -30.40 -6.54 -20.14
C ILE A 2 -29.21 -5.59 -20.10
N SER A 3 -29.32 -4.54 -19.28
CA SER A 3 -28.25 -3.58 -19.06
C SER A 3 -27.22 -4.26 -18.15
N THR A 4 -26.17 -4.82 -18.73
CA THR A 4 -25.02 -5.35 -17.99
C THR A 4 -24.30 -4.17 -17.35
N LEU A 5 -24.53 -3.97 -16.05
CA LEU A 5 -23.72 -3.06 -15.23
C LEU A 5 -22.31 -3.67 -15.16
N LEU A 6 -21.43 -3.23 -16.05
CA LEU A 6 -20.00 -3.53 -15.98
C LEU A 6 -19.49 -2.94 -14.65
N SER A 7 -19.16 -3.80 -13.70
CA SER A 7 -18.43 -3.39 -12.51
C SER A 7 -17.12 -2.74 -12.95
N PRO A 8 -16.77 -1.55 -12.42
CA PRO A 8 -15.51 -0.91 -12.76
C PRO A 8 -14.37 -1.86 -12.42
N THR A 9 -13.37 -1.93 -13.30
CA THR A 9 -12.15 -2.68 -12.99
C THR A 9 -11.52 -2.13 -11.71
N GLN A 10 -10.84 -2.98 -10.93
CA GLN A 10 -10.12 -2.56 -9.71
C GLN A 10 -9.23 -1.32 -9.96
N THR A 11 -8.62 -1.25 -11.16
CA THR A 11 -7.81 -0.11 -11.61
C THR A 11 -8.61 1.18 -11.84
N GLN A 12 -9.83 1.09 -12.39
CA GLN A 12 -10.74 2.24 -12.54
C GLN A 12 -11.27 2.72 -11.19
N PHE A 13 -11.70 1.80 -10.33
CA PHE A 13 -12.08 2.12 -8.96
C PHE A 13 -10.93 2.81 -8.22
N TYR A 14 -9.71 2.27 -8.32
CA TYR A 14 -8.53 2.86 -7.72
C TYR A 14 -8.26 4.30 -8.20
N ARG A 15 -8.29 4.55 -9.52
CA ARG A 15 -8.03 5.90 -10.07
C ARG A 15 -9.10 6.91 -9.66
N GLU A 16 -10.37 6.55 -9.76
CA GLU A 16 -11.47 7.48 -9.54
C GLU A 16 -11.74 7.69 -8.05
N PHE A 17 -11.64 6.61 -7.26
CA PHE A 17 -12.02 6.62 -5.86
C PHE A 17 -10.88 7.11 -4.96
N LEU A 18 -9.65 6.59 -5.11
CA LEU A 18 -8.55 6.92 -4.19
C LEU A 18 -7.81 8.20 -4.55
N MET A 19 -7.65 8.53 -5.84
CA MET A 19 -7.09 9.82 -6.21
C MET A 19 -8.08 10.97 -5.96
N GLY A 20 -9.38 10.69 -5.87
CA GLY A 20 -10.43 11.66 -5.53
C GLY A 20 -10.65 11.85 -4.03
N ARG A 21 -10.58 10.79 -3.19
CA ARG A 21 -10.94 10.88 -1.75
C ARG A 21 -9.88 11.48 -0.84
N GLY A 22 -8.63 11.63 -1.29
CA GLY A 22 -7.51 12.13 -0.46
C GLY A 22 -7.15 11.27 0.77
N ARG A 23 -7.96 10.26 1.12
CA ARG A 23 -7.77 9.31 2.22
C ARG A 23 -7.98 7.88 1.74
N PHE A 24 -7.01 7.03 2.05
CA PHE A 24 -6.98 5.60 1.77
C PHE A 24 -7.53 4.80 2.97
N ASP A 25 -8.30 3.73 2.72
CA ASP A 25 -8.74 2.75 3.71
C ASP A 25 -8.30 1.32 3.29
N PRO A 26 -7.54 0.56 4.11
CA PRO A 26 -7.16 -0.82 3.83
C PRO A 26 -8.35 -1.76 3.56
N LYS A 27 -9.51 -1.46 4.15
CA LYS A 27 -10.72 -2.27 3.98
C LYS A 27 -11.25 -2.26 2.55
N ASP A 28 -10.95 -1.21 1.78
CA ASP A 28 -11.29 -1.13 0.35
C ASP A 28 -10.59 -2.22 -0.48
N PHE A 29 -9.55 -2.87 0.07
CA PHE A 29 -8.74 -3.91 -0.55
C PHE A 29 -8.85 -5.26 0.15
N GLY A 30 -9.89 -5.45 0.97
CA GLY A 30 -10.09 -6.70 1.71
C GLY A 30 -9.11 -6.91 2.88
N VAL A 31 -8.41 -5.86 3.32
CA VAL A 31 -7.54 -5.92 4.50
C VAL A 31 -8.33 -5.52 5.74
N ASP A 32 -8.58 -6.47 6.64
CA ASP A 32 -9.28 -6.23 7.90
C ASP A 32 -8.33 -5.68 8.99
N LEU A 33 -7.75 -4.52 8.71
CA LEU A 33 -6.92 -3.77 9.65
C LEU A 33 -7.35 -2.32 9.68
N SER A 34 -7.08 -1.64 10.80
CA SER A 34 -7.15 -0.19 10.82
C SER A 34 -6.04 0.41 9.94
N ARG A 35 -6.20 1.67 9.56
CA ARG A 35 -5.19 2.40 8.78
C ARG A 35 -3.85 2.49 9.53
N GLU A 36 -3.90 2.61 10.85
CA GLU A 36 -2.71 2.70 11.70
C GLU A 36 -2.01 1.34 11.80
N ASP A 37 -2.76 0.27 12.09
CA ASP A 37 -2.20 -1.09 12.15
C ASP A 37 -1.61 -1.52 10.81
N PHE A 38 -2.28 -1.17 9.71
CA PHE A 38 -1.75 -1.40 8.38
C PHE A 38 -0.42 -0.67 8.18
N ALA A 39 -0.35 0.60 8.57
CA ALA A 39 0.87 1.38 8.46
C ALA A 39 2.02 0.82 9.28
N ASP A 40 1.75 0.42 10.52
CA ASP A 40 2.74 -0.17 11.39
C ASP A 40 3.27 -1.48 10.83
N LYS A 41 2.40 -2.36 10.33
CA LYS A 41 2.84 -3.58 9.64
C LYS A 41 3.72 -3.30 8.43
N MET A 42 3.41 -2.28 7.62
CA MET A 42 4.24 -1.96 6.46
C MET A 42 5.63 -1.45 6.88
N VAL A 43 5.70 -0.65 7.94
CA VAL A 43 6.97 -0.15 8.50
C VAL A 43 7.76 -1.27 9.17
N GLU A 44 7.12 -2.16 9.91
CA GLU A 44 7.73 -3.37 10.46
C GLU A 44 8.34 -4.22 9.34
N CYS A 45 7.56 -4.49 8.27
CA CYS A 45 8.04 -5.26 7.13
C CYS A 45 9.24 -4.58 6.43
N PHE A 46 9.23 -3.25 6.31
CA PHE A 46 10.38 -2.50 5.82
C PHE A 46 11.60 -2.67 6.73
N ALA A 47 11.42 -2.50 8.04
CA ALA A 47 12.47 -2.62 9.06
C ALA A 47 12.94 -4.07 9.29
N GLU A 48 12.25 -5.08 8.77
CA GLU A 48 12.73 -6.46 8.75
C GLU A 48 13.64 -6.72 7.54
N ILE A 49 13.31 -6.13 6.40
CA ILE A 49 14.01 -6.40 5.13
C ILE A 49 15.23 -5.48 4.95
N TYR A 50 15.10 -4.20 5.29
CA TYR A 50 16.06 -3.16 4.91
C TYR A 50 16.73 -2.45 6.09
N ARG A 51 16.53 -2.94 7.32
CA ARG A 51 17.15 -2.35 8.53
C ARG A 51 18.66 -2.21 8.35
N ASP A 52 19.15 -1.02 8.70
CA ASP A 52 20.56 -0.60 8.59
C ASP A 52 21.15 -0.65 7.17
N THR A 53 20.32 -0.94 6.15
CA THR A 53 20.74 -1.04 4.76
C THR A 53 20.23 0.14 3.97
N TRP A 54 18.92 0.38 3.98
CA TRP A 54 18.29 1.50 3.27
C TRP A 54 17.32 2.26 4.17
N THR A 55 17.26 3.56 3.92
CA THR A 55 16.15 4.42 4.35
C THR A 55 14.97 4.28 3.38
N MET A 56 13.78 4.67 3.84
CA MET A 56 12.58 4.63 2.99
C MET A 56 12.69 5.51 1.74
N ASP A 57 13.43 6.62 1.81
CA ASP A 57 13.66 7.47 0.62
C ASP A 57 14.57 6.77 -0.39
N GLU A 58 15.64 6.11 0.08
CA GLU A 58 16.56 5.38 -0.78
C GLU A 58 15.84 4.24 -1.52
N LEU A 59 14.96 3.50 -0.85
CA LEU A 59 14.12 2.47 -1.50
C LEU A 59 13.35 3.05 -2.70
N LEU A 60 12.84 4.28 -2.59
CA LEU A 60 12.06 4.92 -3.65
C LEU A 60 12.92 5.41 -4.82
N LEU A 61 14.23 5.57 -4.62
CA LEU A 61 15.18 5.82 -5.69
C LEU A 61 15.51 4.55 -6.49
N HIS A 62 15.06 3.38 -6.01
CA HIS A 62 15.29 2.08 -6.62
C HIS A 62 13.96 1.40 -7.01
N PRO A 63 13.37 1.73 -8.18
CA PRO A 63 12.03 1.26 -8.56
C PRO A 63 11.86 -0.27 -8.56
N ARG A 64 12.90 -1.01 -8.94
CA ARG A 64 12.88 -2.48 -8.92
C ARG A 64 12.74 -3.02 -7.50
N GLU A 65 13.43 -2.40 -6.57
CA GLU A 65 13.44 -2.79 -5.17
C GLU A 65 12.16 -2.39 -4.47
N ALA A 66 11.64 -1.20 -4.78
CA ALA A 66 10.32 -0.78 -4.31
C ALA A 66 9.22 -1.76 -4.78
N ALA A 67 9.26 -2.20 -6.04
CA ALA A 67 8.33 -3.21 -6.55
C ALA A 67 8.51 -4.57 -5.86
N MET A 68 9.75 -5.01 -5.64
CA MET A 68 10.04 -6.24 -4.90
C MET A 68 9.56 -6.19 -3.45
N PHE A 69 9.73 -5.04 -2.79
CA PHE A 69 9.20 -4.81 -1.45
C PHE A 69 7.66 -4.95 -1.43
N CYS A 70 6.96 -4.32 -2.37
CA CYS A 70 5.51 -4.43 -2.47
C CYS A 70 5.06 -5.87 -2.74
N ASP A 71 5.73 -6.58 -3.65
CA ASP A 71 5.46 -8.01 -3.91
C ASP A 71 5.69 -8.86 -2.65
N ASN A 72 6.75 -8.60 -1.88
CA ASN A 72 7.02 -9.30 -0.64
C ASN A 72 5.94 -9.06 0.41
N VAL A 73 5.50 -7.81 0.57
CA VAL A 73 4.36 -7.45 1.44
C VAL A 73 3.10 -8.22 1.04
N ARG A 74 2.74 -8.18 -0.25
CA ARG A 74 1.53 -8.85 -0.76
C ARG A 74 1.58 -10.35 -0.51
N ARG A 75 2.74 -10.99 -0.71
CA ARG A 75 2.93 -12.43 -0.46
C ARG A 75 2.93 -12.78 1.03
N LYS A 76 3.59 -11.97 1.86
CA LYS A 76 3.74 -12.24 3.31
C LYS A 76 2.42 -12.16 4.06
N TYR A 77 1.58 -11.19 3.72
CA TYR A 77 0.33 -10.94 4.44
C TYR A 77 -0.93 -11.31 3.65
N HIS A 78 -0.77 -11.89 2.44
CA HIS A 78 -1.87 -12.21 1.53
C HIS A 78 -2.70 -11.00 1.08
N TYR A 79 -2.08 -9.83 0.99
CA TYR A 79 -2.70 -8.57 0.57
C TYR A 79 -2.68 -8.39 -0.94
N PHE A 80 -3.11 -9.40 -1.70
CA PHE A 80 -2.91 -9.47 -3.15
C PHE A 80 -3.56 -8.32 -3.94
N ASP A 81 -4.64 -7.76 -3.40
CA ASP A 81 -5.39 -6.67 -4.03
C ASP A 81 -4.85 -5.27 -3.69
N VAL A 82 -3.86 -5.15 -2.80
CA VAL A 82 -3.33 -3.86 -2.38
C VAL A 82 -2.32 -3.33 -3.41
N PRO A 83 -2.54 -2.13 -3.98
CA PRO A 83 -1.63 -1.52 -4.93
C PRO A 83 -0.28 -1.09 -4.31
N ASP A 84 0.77 -1.07 -5.12
CA ASP A 84 2.11 -0.69 -4.69
C ASP A 84 2.16 0.73 -4.12
N ASP A 85 1.49 1.69 -4.77
CA ASP A 85 1.51 3.08 -4.33
C ASP A 85 0.82 3.27 -2.97
N VAL A 86 -0.15 2.43 -2.62
CA VAL A 86 -0.79 2.42 -1.30
C VAL A 86 0.22 1.99 -0.25
N ILE A 87 0.90 0.88 -0.48
CA ILE A 87 1.95 0.35 0.40
C ILE A 87 3.06 1.41 0.60
N LEU A 88 3.57 1.96 -0.50
CA LEU A 88 4.66 2.94 -0.49
C LEU A 88 4.25 4.28 0.14
N ARG A 89 3.04 4.76 -0.14
CA ARG A 89 2.54 6.03 0.44
C ARG A 89 2.34 5.92 1.95
N VAL A 90 1.94 4.75 2.43
CA VAL A 90 1.72 4.52 3.86
C VAL A 90 3.03 4.54 4.64
N ILE A 91 4.08 3.85 4.17
CA ILE A 91 5.40 3.91 4.83
C ILE A 91 5.97 5.34 4.83
N LEU A 92 5.81 6.07 3.73
CA LEU A 92 6.23 7.46 3.60
C LEU A 92 5.48 8.39 4.57
N ALA A 93 4.17 8.20 4.70
CA ALA A 93 3.34 8.97 5.61
C ALA A 93 3.73 8.70 7.07
N ARG A 94 4.02 7.44 7.42
CA ARG A 94 4.44 7.05 8.77
C ARG A 94 5.79 7.63 9.16
N ARG A 95 6.73 7.74 8.21
CA ARG A 95 7.98 8.47 8.43
C ARG A 95 7.77 9.96 8.71
N LYS A 96 6.85 10.61 7.99
CA LYS A 96 6.56 12.04 8.16
C LYS A 96 5.83 12.32 9.49
N ASN A 97 4.94 11.41 9.89
CA ASN A 97 4.17 11.48 11.13
C ASN A 97 4.42 10.19 11.92
N PRO A 98 5.58 10.07 12.59
CA PRO A 98 5.83 8.95 13.48
C PRO A 98 4.73 8.94 14.55
N SER A 99 4.11 7.79 14.84
CA SER A 99 3.25 7.71 16.02
C SER A 99 4.10 8.06 17.24
N PRO A 100 3.51 8.75 18.24
CA PRO A 100 4.07 8.74 19.58
C PRO A 100 4.26 7.32 20.12
#